data_AF-A0A7R9RF07-F1
#
_entry.id   AF-A0A7R9RF07-F1
#
_cell.length_a   1.000
_cell.length_b   1.000
_cell.length_c   1.000
_cell.angle_alpha   90.00
_cell.angle_beta   90.00
_cell.angle_gamma   90.00
#
_symmetry.space_group_name_H-M   'P 1'
#
loop_
_entity.id
_entity.type
_entity.pdbx_description
1 polymer ?
#
loop_
_entity_poly.entity_id
_entity_poly.type
_entity_poly.pdbx_seq_one_letter_code
_entity_poly.pdbx_strand_id
1 'polypeptide(L)' 'KGDRFFYEEKQTYPFTPAQLQEIRKVSLSRVICDNSAVEVYTKSAFRVLSNSNPLVACRSVPQINLKFWRQTS' A
#
# COMPACT_ATOMS: atom_id res chain seq x y z
N LYS A 1 14.62 -16.85 10.18
CA LYS A 1 14.61 -15.78 9.16
C LYS A 1 15.48 -16.24 8.00
N GLY A 2 14.97 -16.22 6.77
CA GLY A 2 15.67 -16.77 5.59
C GLY A 2 15.72 -15.83 4.39
N ASP A 3 15.07 -14.67 4.47
CA ASP A 3 15.11 -13.63 3.43
C ASP A 3 16.01 -12.49 3.90
N ARG A 4 17.13 -12.31 3.20
CA ARG A 4 18.11 -11.25 3.49
C ARG A 4 17.54 -9.85 3.28
N PHE A 5 16.56 -9.69 2.39
CA PHE A 5 16.01 -8.40 1.98
C PHE A 5 14.54 -8.23 2.35
N PHE A 6 14.04 -9.02 3.30
CA PHE A 6 12.67 -8.88 3.78
C PHE A 6 12.43 -7.44 4.22
N TYR A 7 11.36 -6.83 3.70
CA TYR A 7 11.18 -5.38 3.72
C TYR A 7 11.15 -4.78 5.13
N GLU A 8 10.68 -5.51 6.16
CA GLU A 8 10.65 -5.01 7.55
C GLU A 8 11.90 -5.33 8.37
N GLU A 9 12.86 -6.09 7.82
CA GLU A 9 14.05 -6.47 8.56
C GLU A 9 15.12 -5.37 8.58
N LYS A 10 15.92 -5.36 9.65
CA LYS A 10 17.16 -4.56 9.71
C LYS A 10 18.23 -5.23 8.86
N GLN A 11 18.12 -5.07 7.55
CA GLN A 11 19.04 -5.61 6.55
C GLN A 11 20.05 -4.57 6.06
N THR A 12 20.93 -4.93 5.11
CA THR A 12 22.07 -4.09 4.63
C THR A 12 21.65 -2.73 4.06
N TYR A 13 20.50 -2.67 3.40
CA TYR A 13 19.92 -1.51 2.72
C TYR A 13 18.43 -1.36 3.10
N PRO A 14 18.11 -1.14 4.39
CA PRO A 14 16.74 -1.17 4.86
C PRO A 14 15.96 0.04 4.34
N PHE A 15 14.64 -0.12 4.20
CA PHE A 15 13.77 1.04 4.05
C PHE A 15 13.89 1.94 5.29
N THR A 16 13.81 3.26 5.09
CA THR A 16 13.74 4.19 6.21
C THR A 16 12.44 4.00 6.99
N PRO A 17 12.35 4.41 8.27
CA PRO A 17 11.10 4.34 9.03
C PRO A 17 9.91 5.01 8.32
N ALA A 18 10.16 6.14 7.64
CA ALA A 18 9.14 6.86 6.88
C ALA A 18 8.70 6.08 5.64
N GLN A 19 9.63 5.45 4.91
CA GLN A 19 9.32 4.57 3.79
C GLN A 19 8.51 3.35 4.23
N LEU A 20 8.87 2.71 5.34
CA LEU A 20 8.12 1.59 5.91
C LEU A 20 6.70 1.98 6.30
N GLN A 21 6.52 3.18 6.87
CA GLN A 21 5.19 3.68 7.20
C GLN A 21 4.31 3.83 5.96
N GLU A 22 4.86 4.26 4.83
CA GLU A 22 4.12 4.34 3.57
C GLU A 22 3.83 2.97 2.95
N ILE A 23 4.80 2.04 2.96
CA ILE A 23 4.60 0.67 2.47
C ILE A 23 3.45 -0.02 3.22
N ARG A 24 3.36 0.15 4.54
CA ARG A 24 2.30 -0.44 5.37
C ARG A 24 0.89 0.06 5.07
N LYS A 25 0.74 1.20 4.38
CA LYS A 25 -0.57 1.70 3.94
C LYS A 25 -1.08 1.00 2.68
N VAL A 26 -0.19 0.36 1.92
CA VAL A 26 -0.54 -0.26 0.65
C VAL A 26 -1.54 -1.39 0.89
N SER A 27 -2.57 -1.42 0.04
CA SER A 27 -3.57 -2.49 0.01
C SER A 27 -3.74 -2.98 -1.42
N LEU A 28 -4.16 -4.24 -1.60
CA LEU A 28 -4.48 -4.76 -2.93
C LEU A 28 -5.62 -3.94 -3.58
N SER A 29 -6.56 -3.44 -2.79
CA SER A 29 -7.60 -2.50 -3.24
C SER A 29 -7.01 -1.25 -3.89
N ARG A 30 -5.94 -0.68 -3.30
CA ARG A 30 -5.23 0.46 -3.88
C ARG A 30 -4.55 0.09 -5.20
N VAL A 31 -3.87 -1.06 -5.24
CA VAL A 31 -3.21 -1.55 -6.46
C VAL A 31 -4.20 -1.68 -7.61
N ILE A 32 -5.38 -2.25 -7.36
CA ILE A 32 -6.44 -2.37 -8.38
C ILE A 32 -6.94 -0.99 -8.83
N CYS A 33 -7.20 -0.08 -7.88
CA CYS A 33 -7.63 1.28 -8.17
C CYS A 33 -6.59 2.10 -8.99
N ASP A 34 -5.29 1.89 -8.79
CA ASP A 34 -4.23 2.58 -9.55
C ASP A 34 -4.03 2.01 -10.96
N ASN A 35 -4.33 0.73 -11.18
CA ASN A 35 -3.91 -0.01 -12.38
C ASN A 35 -5.09 -0.56 -13.20
N SER A 36 -6.30 -0.03 -13.00
CA SER A 36 -7.49 -0.42 -13.78
C SER A 36 -8.42 0.77 -14.00
N ALA A 37 -9.47 0.59 -14.81
CA ALA A 37 -10.51 1.59 -15.03
C ALA A 37 -11.57 1.64 -13.91
N VAL A 38 -11.33 0.98 -12.78
CA VAL A 38 -12.28 0.92 -11.66
C VAL A 38 -12.24 2.21 -10.85
N GLU A 39 -13.40 2.85 -10.67
CA GLU A 39 -13.53 4.07 -9.86
C GLU A 39 -14.00 3.82 -8.42
N VAL A 40 -14.61 2.66 -8.17
CA VAL A 40 -15.10 2.23 -6.84
C VAL A 40 -14.65 0.81 -6.54
N TYR A 41 -14.13 0.59 -5.34
CA TYR A 41 -13.70 -0.75 -4.92
C TYR A 41 -13.90 -0.93 -3.43
N THR A 42 -13.82 -2.17 -2.96
CA THR A 42 -13.92 -2.45 -1.53
C THR A 42 -12.65 -2.07 -0.78
N LYS A 43 -12.76 -1.73 0.52
CA LYS A 43 -11.59 -1.35 1.35
C LYS A 43 -10.61 -2.50 1.56
N SER A 44 -11.10 -3.74 1.61
CA SER A 44 -10.27 -4.94 1.76
C SER A 44 -10.63 -5.95 0.67
N ALA A 45 -9.75 -6.05 -0.33
CA ALA A 45 -9.91 -6.93 -1.49
C ALA A 45 -10.07 -8.42 -1.14
N PHE A 46 -9.52 -8.86 0.00
CA PHE A 46 -9.61 -10.25 0.46
C PHE A 46 -10.90 -10.56 1.22
N ARG A 47 -11.72 -9.56 1.52
CA ARG A 47 -13.00 -9.73 2.21
C ARG A 47 -14.15 -9.56 1.22
N VAL A 48 -15.21 -10.32 1.41
CA VAL A 48 -16.43 -10.19 0.62
C VAL A 48 -17.10 -8.82 0.85
N LEU A 49 -17.88 -8.38 -0.14
CA LEU A 49 -18.70 -7.18 -0.05
C LEU A 49 -19.71 -7.32 1.09
N SER A 50 -19.75 -6.35 2.00
CA SER A 50 -20.70 -6.31 3.12
C SER A 50 -20.82 -4.90 3.68
N ASN A 51 -21.74 -4.68 4.63
CA ASN A 51 -21.85 -3.40 5.34
C ASN A 51 -20.54 -2.98 6.05
N SER A 52 -19.73 -3.96 6.48
CA SER A 52 -18.42 -3.70 7.11
C SER A 52 -17.27 -3.54 6.11
N ASN A 53 -17.50 -3.89 4.83
CA ASN A 53 -16.53 -3.82 3.75
C ASN A 53 -17.23 -3.34 2.45
N PRO A 54 -17.82 -2.13 2.46
CA PRO A 54 -18.63 -1.65 1.35
C PRO A 54 -17.73 -1.18 0.20
N LEU A 55 -18.34 -0.99 -0.97
CA LEU A 55 -17.71 -0.24 -2.05
C LEU A 55 -17.50 1.21 -1.63
N VAL A 56 -16.30 1.73 -1.89
CA VAL A 56 -15.93 3.12 -1.68
C VAL A 56 -15.24 3.66 -2.92
N ALA A 57 -15.27 4.99 -3.10
CA ALA A 57 -14.53 5.62 -4.19
C ALA A 57 -13.02 5.34 -4.06
N CYS A 58 -12.34 5.03 -5.16
CA CYS A 58 -10.91 4.73 -5.18
C CYS A 58 -10.06 5.87 -4.61
N ARG A 59 -10.51 7.13 -4.74
CA ARG A 59 -9.88 8.31 -4.11
C ARG A 59 -9.87 8.29 -2.57
N SER A 60 -10.73 7.48 -1.95
CA SER A 60 -10.79 7.31 -0.49
C SER A 60 -9.93 6.13 0.01
N VAL A 61 -9.39 5.31 -0.89
CA VAL A 61 -8.46 4.24 -0.55
C VAL A 61 -7.06 4.85 -0.38
N PRO A 62 -6.37 4.65 0.77
CA PRO A 62 -5.07 5.24 1.02
C PRO A 62 -4.06 4.99 -0.10
N GLN A 63 -3.36 6.06 -0.51
CA GLN A 63 -2.27 6.02 -1.48
C GLN A 63 -0.92 6.04 -0.78
N ILE A 64 0.06 5.38 -1.38
CA ILE A 64 1.46 5.44 -0.95
C ILE A 64 2.04 6.82 -1.26
N ASN A 65 2.69 7.46 -0.27
CA ASN A 65 3.37 8.72 -0.52
C ASN A 65 4.83 8.50 -0.94
N LEU A 66 5.09 8.52 -2.26
CA LEU A 66 6.44 8.26 -2.78
C LEU A 66 7.45 9.40 -2.54
N LYS A 67 7.05 10.53 -1.93
CA LYS A 67 7.98 11.63 -1.61
C LYS A 67 9.16 11.20 -0.74
N PHE A 68 8.98 10.15 0.08
CA PHE A 68 10.02 9.63 0.98
C PHE A 68 11.10 8.81 0.25
N TRP A 69 10.99 8.62 -1.07
CA TRP A 69 12.03 8.04 -1.92
C TRP A 69 12.77 9.09 -2.74
N ARG A 70 12.37 10.37 -2.66
CA ARG A 70 13.05 11.44 -3.37
C ARG A 70 14.47 11.60 -2.84
N GLN A 71 15.46 11.41 -3.71
CA GLN A 71 16.85 11.75 -3.46
C GLN A 71 17.09 13.19 -3.89
N THR A 72 17.74 13.98 -3.05
CA THR A 72 18.33 15.27 -3.45
C THR A 72 19.72 14.97 -4.00
N SER A 73 19.93 15.29 -5.28
CA SER A 73 21.26 15.33 -5.90
C SER A 73 22.13 16.41 -5.28
#